data_AF-A0A932KX30-F1
#
_entry.id   AF-A0A932KX30-F1
#
_cell.length_a   1.000
_cell.length_b   1.000
_cell.length_c   1.000
_cell.angle_alpha   90.00
_cell.angle_beta   90.00
_cell.angle_gamma   90.00
#
_symmetry.space_group_name_H-M   'P 1'
#
loop_
_entity.id
_entity.type
_entity.pdbx_description
1 polymer ?
#
loop_
_entity_poly.entity_id
_entity_poly.type
_entity_poly.pdbx_seq_one_letter_code
_entity_poly.pdbx_strand_id
1 'polypeptide(L)'
;MGDVNAMISALTEEKNRLDFELDAALHTFAEYEEGMNVRWHTSDPAERQVLMAERTRVEEELGIVTMVERLDEIRMQLDELRQQVA
;
A
#
# COMPACT_ATOMS: atom_id res chain seq x y z
N MET A 1 -3.10 -15.74 27.85
CA MET A 1 -2.73 -16.53 26.65
C MET A 1 -3.87 -16.60 25.62
N GLY A 2 -5.13 -16.85 26.01
CA GLY A 2 -6.27 -16.85 25.06
C GLY A 2 -6.44 -15.53 24.29
N ASP A 3 -6.41 -14.39 25.00
CA ASP A 3 -6.58 -13.07 24.37
C ASP A 3 -5.40 -12.67 23.47
N VAL A 4 -4.17 -13.02 23.86
CA VAL A 4 -2.96 -12.73 23.06
C VAL A 4 -2.97 -13.53 21.75
N ASN A 5 -3.37 -14.81 21.79
CA ASN A 5 -3.51 -15.61 20.58
C ASN A 5 -4.62 -15.07 19.65
N ALA A 6 -5.73 -14.57 20.23
CA ALA A 6 -6.78 -13.92 19.44
C ALA A 6 -6.28 -12.63 18.77
N MET A 7 -5.50 -11.80 19.47
CA MET A 7 -4.88 -10.60 18.90
C MET A 7 -3.88 -10.94 17.78
N ILE A 8 -3.04 -11.97 17.97
CA ILE A 8 -2.11 -12.45 16.93
C ILE A 8 -2.87 -12.91 15.69
N SER A 9 -3.98 -13.64 15.87
CA SER A 9 -4.82 -14.09 14.74
C SER A 9 -5.41 -12.91 13.98
N ALA A 10 -6.02 -11.95 14.69
CA ALA A 10 -6.64 -10.77 14.08
C ALA A 10 -5.62 -9.92 13.31
N LEU A 11 -4.44 -9.67 13.90
CA LEU A 11 -3.36 -8.93 13.24
C LEU A 11 -2.80 -9.68 12.02
N THR A 12 -2.73 -11.01 12.07
CA THR A 12 -2.28 -11.82 10.92
C THR A 12 -3.28 -11.77 9.78
N GLU A 13 -4.58 -11.84 10.08
CA GLU A 13 -5.65 -11.69 9.09
C GLU A 13 -5.65 -10.29 8.47
N GLU A 14 -5.52 -9.25 9.29
CA GLU A 14 -5.42 -7.86 8.81
C GLU A 14 -4.19 -7.67 7.91
N LYS A 15 -3.02 -8.17 8.33
CA LYS A 15 -1.78 -8.16 7.52
C LYS A 15 -2.00 -8.81 6.16
N ASN A 16 -2.57 -10.02 6.12
CA ASN A 16 -2.76 -10.74 4.87
C ASN A 16 -3.74 -10.02 3.93
N ARG A 17 -4.78 -9.39 4.49
CA ARG A 17 -5.71 -8.55 3.72
C ARG A 17 -5.00 -7.33 3.14
N LEU A 18 -4.21 -6.62 3.95
CA LEU A 18 -3.46 -5.45 3.51
C LEU A 18 -2.36 -5.78 2.49
N ASP A 19 -1.68 -6.91 2.64
CA ASP A 19 -0.71 -7.39 1.64
C ASP A 19 -1.41 -7.60 0.28
N PHE A 20 -2.60 -8.20 0.26
CA PHE A 20 -3.39 -8.39 -0.97
C PHE A 20 -3.88 -7.06 -1.56
N GLU A 21 -4.40 -6.16 -0.73
CA GLU A 21 -4.84 -4.83 -1.16
C GLU A 21 -3.66 -4.00 -1.71
N LEU A 22 -2.48 -4.10 -1.09
CA LEU A 22 -1.26 -3.44 -1.55
C LEU A 22 -0.78 -3.99 -2.89
N ASP A 23 -0.75 -5.31 -3.08
CA ASP A 23 -0.38 -5.91 -4.36
C ASP A 23 -1.31 -5.45 -5.49
N ALA A 24 -2.63 -5.40 -5.22
CA ALA A 24 -3.60 -4.90 -6.18
C ALA A 24 -3.38 -3.40 -6.50
N ALA A 25 -3.15 -2.57 -5.48
CA ALA A 25 -2.88 -1.16 -5.65
C ALA A 25 -1.60 -0.89 -6.44
N LEU A 26 -0.52 -1.63 -6.15
CA LEU A 26 0.75 -1.53 -6.89
C LEU A 26 0.57 -1.95 -8.36
N HIS A 27 -0.23 -2.98 -8.61
CA HIS A 27 -0.54 -3.39 -9.98
C HIS A 27 -1.32 -2.31 -10.73
N THR A 28 -2.39 -1.77 -10.13
CA THR A 28 -3.16 -0.66 -10.72
C THR A 28 -2.30 0.58 -10.96
N PHE A 29 -1.40 0.91 -10.02
CA PHE A 29 -0.48 2.03 -10.19
C PHE A 29 0.49 1.81 -11.35
N ALA A 30 1.02 0.59 -11.52
CA ALA A 30 1.90 0.24 -12.63
C ALA A 30 1.19 0.34 -13.99
N GLU A 31 -0.05 -0.14 -14.11
CA GLU A 31 -0.87 0.00 -15.32
C GLU A 31 -1.13 1.48 -15.64
N TYR A 32 -1.42 2.29 -14.63
CA TYR A 32 -1.60 3.73 -14.78
C TYR A 32 -0.30 4.40 -15.30
N GLU A 33 0.86 4.07 -14.71
CA GLU A 33 2.16 4.60 -15.13
C GLU A 33 2.50 4.24 -16.59
N GLU A 34 2.17 3.02 -17.02
CA GLU A 34 2.35 2.60 -18.41
C GLU A 34 1.50 3.47 -19.36
N GLY A 35 0.21 3.64 -19.05
CA GLY A 35 -0.68 4.51 -19.83
C GLY A 35 -0.27 5.98 -19.80
N MET A 36 0.23 6.46 -18.65
CA MET A 36 0.76 7.82 -18.49
C MET A 36 2.01 8.02 -19.34
N ASN A 37 2.91 7.03 -19.45
CA ASN A 37 4.13 7.14 -20.24
C ASN A 37 3.82 7.35 -21.74
N VAL A 38 2.77 6.70 -22.25
CA VAL A 38 2.29 6.94 -23.63
C VAL A 38 1.83 8.40 -23.80
N ARG A 39 1.02 8.91 -22.86
CA ARG A 39 0.55 10.32 -22.87
C ARG A 39 1.73 11.30 -22.78
N TRP A 40 2.71 11.00 -21.93
CA TRP A 40 3.89 11.84 -21.67
C TRP A 40 4.69 12.16 -22.93
N HIS A 41 4.87 11.17 -23.82
CA HIS A 41 5.65 11.31 -25.04
C HIS A 41 5.00 12.23 -26.07
N THR A 42 3.67 12.36 -26.07
CA THR A 42 2.94 13.24 -26.99
C THR A 42 2.55 14.57 -26.37
N SER A 43 2.68 14.70 -25.05
CA SER A 43 2.28 15.90 -24.31
C SER A 43 3.29 17.04 -24.37
N ASP A 44 2.76 18.26 -24.34
CA ASP A 44 3.55 19.48 -24.18
C ASP A 44 4.02 19.69 -22.73
N PRO A 45 4.90 20.67 -22.44
CA PRO A 45 5.39 20.90 -21.09
C PRO A 45 4.33 21.22 -20.03
N ALA A 46 3.22 21.87 -20.40
CA ALA A 46 2.14 22.19 -19.47
C ALA A 46 1.30 20.94 -19.16
N GLU A 47 0.97 20.16 -20.18
CA GLU A 47 0.27 18.87 -20.03
C GLU A 47 1.08 17.88 -19.20
N ARG A 48 2.41 17.86 -19.35
CA ARG A 48 3.30 17.04 -18.51
C ARG A 48 3.22 17.39 -17.02
N GLN A 49 3.08 18.67 -16.67
CA GLN A 49 2.87 19.06 -15.27
C GLN A 49 1.54 18.53 -14.74
N VAL A 50 0.49 18.55 -15.56
CA VAL A 50 -0.81 17.98 -15.21
C VAL A 50 -0.71 16.47 -15.00
N LEU A 51 0.00 15.75 -15.88
CA LEU A 51 0.20 14.30 -15.76
C LEU A 51 0.97 13.93 -14.48
N MET A 52 1.98 14.71 -14.08
CA MET A 52 2.68 14.48 -12.80
C MET A 52 1.75 14.72 -11.60
N ALA A 53 0.92 15.76 -11.64
CA ALA A 53 -0.05 16.01 -10.57
C ALA A 53 -1.18 14.95 -10.54
N GLU A 54 -1.56 14.38 -11.69
CA GLU A 54 -2.48 13.25 -11.79
C GLU A 54 -1.84 11.99 -11.19
N ARG A 55 -0.59 11.69 -11.53
CA ARG A 55 0.17 10.56 -10.96
C ARG A 55 0.22 10.60 -9.44
N THR A 56 0.58 11.74 -8.86
CA THR A 56 0.63 11.88 -7.39
C THR A 56 -0.74 11.64 -6.76
N ARG A 57 -1.82 12.18 -7.37
CA ARG A 57 -3.18 11.94 -6.88
C ARG A 57 -3.59 10.48 -6.96
N VAL A 58 -3.24 9.78 -8.05
CA VAL A 58 -3.53 8.35 -8.19
C VAL A 58 -2.78 7.53 -7.13
N GLU A 59 -1.51 7.86 -6.86
CA GLU A 59 -0.71 7.21 -5.80
C GLU A 59 -1.35 7.41 -4.41
N GLU A 60 -1.82 8.63 -4.12
CA GLU A 60 -2.53 8.98 -2.87
C GLU A 60 -3.89 8.28 -2.76
N GLU A 61 -4.69 8.27 -3.83
CA GLU A 61 -6.02 7.65 -3.88
C GLU A 61 -5.95 6.12 -3.70
N LEU A 62 -4.89 5.50 -4.23
CA LEU A 62 -4.61 4.08 -4.01
C LEU A 62 -4.15 3.78 -2.59
N GLY A 63 -3.81 4.80 -1.79
CA GLY A 63 -3.47 4.65 -0.38
C GLY A 63 -2.23 3.81 -0.11
N ILE A 64 -1.32 3.69 -1.10
CA ILE A 64 -0.16 2.78 -1.05
C ILE A 64 0.70 3.06 0.20
N VAL A 65 1.02 4.33 0.46
CA VAL A 65 1.82 4.73 1.62
C VAL A 65 1.13 4.34 2.93
N THR A 66 -0.17 4.64 3.07
CA THR A 66 -0.95 4.32 4.26
C THR A 66 -1.02 2.81 4.53
N MET A 67 -1.16 1.99 3.47
CA MET A 67 -1.13 0.53 3.61
C MET A 67 0.23 0.02 4.07
N VAL A 68 1.33 0.57 3.53
CA VAL A 68 2.69 0.21 3.93
C VAL A 68 2.95 0.57 5.39
N GLU A 69 2.61 1.79 5.81
CA GLU A 69 2.75 2.24 7.20
C GLU A 69 1.98 1.31 8.15
N ARG A 70 0.74 0.97 7.79
CA ARG A 70 -0.09 0.05 8.59
C ARG A 70 0.49 -1.36 8.66
N LEU A 71 1.03 -1.88 7.55
CA LEU A 71 1.70 -3.18 7.52
C LEU A 71 2.93 -3.22 8.43
N ASP A 72 3.71 -2.14 8.48
CA ASP A 72 4.88 -2.05 9.35
C ASP A 72 4.49 -1.98 10.83
N GLU A 73 3.45 -1.23 11.18
CA GLU A 73 2.87 -1.24 12.53
C GLU A 73 2.43 -2.64 12.96
N ILE A 74 1.72 -3.36 12.08
CA ILE A 74 1.24 -4.71 12.38
C ILE A 74 2.42 -5.69 12.57
N ARG A 75 3.47 -5.58 11.75
CA ARG A 75 4.69 -6.41 11.89
C ARG A 75 5.34 -6.18 13.25
N MET A 76 5.49 -4.92 13.67
CA MET A 76 6.02 -4.59 14.99
C MET A 76 5.15 -5.16 16.12
N GLN A 77 3.84 -4.97 16.07
CA GLN A 77 2.91 -5.49 17.09
C GLN A 77 2.94 -7.02 17.18
N LEU A 78 3.00 -7.72 16.03
CA LEU A 78 3.11 -9.17 16.00
C LEU A 78 4.40 -9.66 16.65
N ASP A 79 5.52 -9.00 16.39
CA ASP A 79 6.82 -9.35 16.98
C ASP A 79 6.81 -9.14 18.50
N GLU A 80 6.26 -8.03 18.98
CA GLU A 80 6.09 -7.74 20.41
C GLU A 80 5.19 -8.79 21.11
N LEU A 81 4.05 -9.14 20.50
CA LEU A 81 3.13 -10.13 21.07
C LEU A 81 3.74 -11.53 21.09
N ARG A 82 4.51 -11.90 20.06
CA ARG A 82 5.23 -13.19 20.00
C ARG A 82 6.28 -13.32 21.10
N GLN A 83 6.98 -12.23 21.43
CA GLN A 83 7.94 -12.22 22.54
C GLN A 83 7.26 -12.39 23.91
N GLN A 84 6.02 -11.97 24.07
CA GLN A 84 5.26 -12.11 25.32
C GLN A 84 4.73 -13.54 25.55
N VAL A 85 4.63 -14.35 24.49
CA VAL A 85 4.14 -15.75 24.57
C VAL A 85 5.24 -16.80 24.43
N ALA A 86 6.48 -16.38 24.13
CA ALA A 86 7.68 -17.21 24.10
C ALA A 86 8.23 -17.43 25.52
#